data_AF-A0A832N471-F1
#
_entry.id   AF-A0A832N471-F1
#
_cell.length_a   1.000
_cell.length_b   1.000
_cell.length_c   1.000
_cell.angle_alpha   90.00
_cell.angle_beta   90.00
_cell.angle_gamma   90.00
#
_symmetry.space_group_name_H-M   'P 1'
#
loop_
_entity.id
_entity.type
_entity.pdbx_description
1 polymer ?
#
loop_
_entity_poly.entity_id
_entity_poly.type
_entity_poly.pdbx_seq_one_letter_code
_entity_poly.pdbx_strand_id
1 'polypeptide(L)' 'PTIEKKQIDLNKIKIEMLKQVPGIGDYLAKKLLERFKTIKNIVLAQKVELEKIIGEVKAERLKRVFEEEFKTE' A
#
# COMPACT_ATOMS: atom_id res chain seq x y z
N PRO A 1 -7.61 23.80 27.26
CA PRO A 1 -7.70 22.53 26.52
C PRO A 1 -6.33 22.18 25.89
N THR A 2 -5.55 21.38 26.61
CA THR A 2 -4.25 20.89 26.17
C THR A 2 -4.47 19.96 24.98
N ILE A 3 -3.96 20.32 23.80
CA ILE A 3 -4.04 19.48 22.60
C ILE A 3 -3.20 18.22 22.88
N GLU A 4 -3.85 17.12 23.23
CA GLU A 4 -3.22 15.80 23.27
C GLU A 4 -2.59 15.55 21.90
N LYS A 5 -1.24 15.56 21.83
CA LYS A 5 -0.52 15.11 20.64
C LYS A 5 -0.87 13.63 20.44
N LYS A 6 -1.91 13.35 19.65
CA LYS A 6 -2.26 12.00 19.23
C LYS A 6 -1.03 11.39 18.59
N GLN A 7 -0.37 10.47 19.29
CA GLN A 7 0.84 9.82 18.80
C GLN A 7 0.48 9.15 17.49
N ILE A 8 1.13 9.57 16.41
CA ILE A 8 0.83 9.09 15.08
C ILE A 8 1.36 7.65 14.97
N ASP A 9 0.46 6.67 14.89
CA ASP A 9 0.83 5.29 14.59
C ASP A 9 1.14 5.14 13.09
N LEU A 10 2.44 5.16 12.77
CA LEU A 10 2.93 5.03 11.40
C LEU A 10 2.57 3.68 10.77
N ASN A 11 2.45 2.61 11.55
CA ASN A 11 2.10 1.30 11.00
C ASN A 11 0.63 1.26 10.60
N LYS A 12 -0.24 1.85 11.44
CA LYS A 12 -1.65 2.02 11.09
C LYS A 12 -1.80 2.85 9.81
N ILE A 13 -1.07 3.96 9.68
CA ILE A 13 -1.11 4.78 8.45
C ILE A 13 -0.69 3.96 7.22
N LYS A 14 0.42 3.24 7.29
CA LYS A 14 0.88 2.41 6.15
C LYS A 14 -0.16 1.38 5.72
N ILE A 15 -0.83 0.74 6.68
CA ILE A 15 -1.90 -0.22 6.40
C ILE A 15 -3.10 0.48 5.73
N GLU A 16 -3.55 1.62 6.27
CA GLU A 16 -4.68 2.37 5.72
C GLU A 16 -4.41 2.91 4.30
N MET A 17 -3.17 3.32 4.00
CA MET A 17 -2.78 3.73 2.65
C MET A 17 -2.89 2.58 1.65
N LEU A 18 -2.39 1.39 2.00
CA LEU A 18 -2.48 0.22 1.11
C LEU A 18 -3.92 -0.25 0.90
N LYS A 19 -4.80 -0.06 1.89
CA LYS A 19 -6.21 -0.40 1.81
C LYS A 19 -7.03 0.48 0.87
N GLN A 20 -6.50 1.64 0.47
CA GLN A 20 -7.14 2.47 -0.54
C GLN A 20 -7.10 1.82 -1.94
N VAL A 21 -6.23 0.82 -2.15
CA VAL A 21 -6.15 0.10 -3.41
C VAL A 21 -7.29 -0.95 -3.48
N PRO A 22 -8.15 -0.91 -4.51
CA PRO A 22 -9.27 -1.84 -4.63
C PRO A 22 -8.84 -3.31 -4.61
N GLY A 23 -9.34 -4.06 -3.63
CA GLY A 23 -9.06 -5.48 -3.44
C GLY A 23 -7.91 -5.77 -2.45
N ILE A 24 -7.27 -4.76 -1.87
CA ILE A 24 -6.28 -4.92 -0.80
C ILE A 24 -6.95 -4.59 0.55
N GLY A 25 -7.17 -5.63 1.36
CA GLY A 25 -7.64 -5.49 2.75
C GLY A 25 -6.49 -5.53 3.77
N ASP A 26 -6.83 -5.46 5.06
CA ASP A 26 -5.86 -5.46 6.17
C ASP A 26 -4.87 -6.63 6.11
N TYR A 27 -5.34 -7.83 5.76
CA TYR A 27 -4.50 -9.02 5.66
C TYR A 27 -3.41 -8.88 4.59
N LEU A 28 -3.79 -8.44 3.39
CA LEU A 28 -2.84 -8.29 2.28
C LEU A 28 -1.92 -7.10 2.50
N ALA A 29 -2.44 -6.00 3.07
CA ALA A 29 -1.63 -4.83 3.44
C ALA A 29 -0.53 -5.21 4.44
N LYS A 30 -0.87 -5.99 5.48
CA LYS A 30 0.10 -6.51 6.45
C LYS A 30 1.14 -7.42 5.79
N LYS A 31 0.72 -8.38 4.96
CA LYS A 31 1.65 -9.26 4.23
C LYS A 31 2.63 -8.51 3.34
N LEU A 32 2.15 -7.49 2.62
CA LEU A 32 3.01 -6.63 1.80
C LEU A 32 4.05 -5.91 2.67
N LEU A 33 3.64 -5.34 3.79
CA LEU A 33 4.55 -4.66 4.73
C LEU A 33 5.52 -5.64 5.42
N GLU A 34 5.10 -6.86 5.73
CA GLU A 34 5.97 -7.89 6.28
C GLU A 34 7.07 -8.31 5.29
N ARG A 35 6.72 -8.44 4.00
CA ARG A 35 7.66 -8.82 2.94
C ARG A 35 8.59 -7.68 2.56
N PHE A 36 8.03 -6.52 2.22
CA PHE A 36 8.76 -5.41 1.61
C PHE A 36 9.24 -4.36 2.63
N LYS A 37 8.78 -4.44 3.89
CA LYS A 37 9.15 -3.57 5.03
C LYS A 37 8.66 -2.13 4.97
N THR A 38 8.61 -1.52 3.79
CA THR A 38 8.23 -0.12 3.60
C THR A 38 7.31 0.07 2.39
N ILE A 39 6.50 1.13 2.39
CA ILE A 39 5.66 1.51 1.24
C ILE A 39 6.52 1.78 0.00
N LYS A 40 7.66 2.46 0.16
CA LYS A 40 8.62 2.71 -0.93
C LYS A 40 9.03 1.41 -1.62
N ASN A 41 9.38 0.38 -0.84
CA ASN A 41 9.78 -0.90 -1.40
C ASN A 41 8.61 -1.64 -2.07
N ILE A 42 7.37 -1.47 -1.60
CA ILE A 42 6.19 -2.03 -2.26
C ILE A 42 5.99 -1.39 -3.64
N VAL A 43 6.11 -0.06 -3.71
CA VAL A 43 5.95 0.69 -4.97
C VAL A 43 7.04 0.32 -5.99
N LEU A 44 8.29 0.18 -5.53
CA LEU A 44 9.43 -0.18 -6.37
C LEU A 44 9.54 -1.67 -6.69
N ALA A 45 8.78 -2.54 -6.02
CA ALA A 45 8.83 -3.98 -6.24
C ALA A 45 8.45 -4.34 -7.68
N GLN A 46 9.00 -5.44 -8.18
CA GLN A 46 8.61 -5.96 -9.49
C GLN A 46 7.19 -6.53 -9.43
N LYS A 47 6.43 -6.42 -10.53
CA LYS A 47 5.05 -6.96 -10.62
C LYS A 47 5.00 -8.41 -10.14
N VAL A 48 5.90 -9.26 -10.64
CA VAL A 48 6.00 -10.70 -10.28
C VAL A 48 6.15 -10.94 -8.77
N GLU A 49 6.81 -10.06 -8.03
CA GLU A 49 6.94 -10.20 -6.57
C GLU A 49 5.64 -9.85 -5.84
N LEU A 50 4.93 -8.84 -6.33
CA LEU A 50 3.62 -8.44 -5.81
C LEU A 50 2.59 -9.54 -6.09
N GLU A 51 2.61 -10.12 -7.28
CA GLU A 51 1.70 -11.20 -7.71
C GLU A 51 1.73 -12.40 -6.78
N LYS A 52 2.91 -12.79 -6.28
CA LYS A 52 3.07 -13.89 -5.32
C LYS A 52 2.34 -13.66 -4.00
N ILE A 53 1.98 -12.41 -3.68
CA ILE A 53 1.35 -12.03 -2.41
C ILE A 53 -0.12 -11.69 -2.59
N ILE A 54 -0.45 -10.88 -3.62
CA ILE A 54 -1.80 -10.33 -3.81
C ILE A 54 -2.51 -10.85 -5.07
N GLY A 55 -1.81 -11.57 -5.93
CA GLY A 55 -2.28 -12.08 -7.22
C GLY A 55 -2.15 -11.07 -8.36
N GLU A 56 -2.16 -11.57 -9.60
CA GLU A 56 -1.97 -10.81 -10.85
C GLU A 56 -2.84 -9.56 -10.94
N VAL A 57 -4.16 -9.73 -10.86
CA VAL A 57 -5.12 -8.62 -11.03
C VAL A 57 -4.88 -7.50 -10.00
N LYS A 58 -4.54 -7.85 -8.75
CA LYS A 58 -4.32 -6.85 -7.71
C LYS A 58 -2.95 -6.18 -7.83
N ALA A 59 -1.93 -6.94 -8.21
CA ALA A 59 -0.59 -6.40 -8.47
C ALA A 59 -0.63 -5.37 -9.59
N GLU A 60 -1.36 -5.64 -10.67
CA GLU A 60 -1.55 -4.70 -11.76
C GLU A 60 -2.28 -3.43 -11.34
N ARG A 61 -3.40 -3.56 -10.60
CA ARG A 61 -4.13 -2.41 -10.07
C ARG A 61 -3.28 -1.56 -9.13
N LEU A 62 -2.52 -2.21 -8.24
CA LEU A 62 -1.61 -1.52 -7.33
C LEU A 62 -0.56 -0.72 -8.11
N LYS A 63 0.04 -1.32 -9.14
CA LYS A 63 1.00 -0.63 -10.01
C LYS A 63 0.38 0.57 -10.72
N ARG A 64 -0.79 0.40 -11.34
CA ARG A 64 -1.53 1.49 -11.97
C ARG A 64 -1.78 2.66 -11.04
N VAL A 65 -2.24 2.41 -9.81
CA VAL A 65 -2.50 3.48 -8.82
C VAL A 65 -1.24 4.29 -8.48
N PHE A 66 -0.06 3.67 -8.48
CA PHE A 66 1.19 4.36 -8.10
C PHE A 66 1.99 4.91 -9.30
N GLU A 67 1.77 4.39 -10.50
CA GLU A 67 2.59 4.70 -11.69
C GLU A 67 1.81 5.47 -12.77
N GLU A 68 0.47 5.43 -12.81
CA GLU A 68 -0.28 6.26 -13.76
C GLU A 68 -0.12 7.75 -13.44
N GLU A 69 0.15 8.53 -14.48
CA GLU A 69 0.19 9.98 -14.38
C GLU A 69 -1.20 10.52 -14.04
N PHE A 70 -1.24 11.47 -13.10
CA PHE A 70 -2.46 12.17 -12.79
C PHE A 70 -2.88 13.03 -13.98
N LYS A 71 -4.05 12.72 -14.55
CA LYS A 71 -4.64 13.49 -15.64
C LYS A 71 -5.54 14.56 -15.05
N THR A 72 -5.18 15.81 -15.25
CA THR A 72 -6.09 16.95 -15.07
C THR A 72 -6.93 17.07 -16.33
N GLU A 73 -8.26 16.99 -16.19
CA GLU A 73 -9.21 17.43 -17.24
C GLU A 73 -9.10 18.94 -17.48
#